data_AF-A0A143ZUX5-F1
#
_entry.id   AF-A0A143ZUX5-F1
#
_cell.length_a   1.000
_cell.length_b   1.000
_cell.length_c   1.000
_cell.angle_alpha   90.00
_cell.angle_beta   90.00
_cell.angle_gamma   90.00
#
_symmetry.space_group_name_H-M   'P 1'
#
loop_
_entity.id
_entity.type
_entity.pdbx_description
1 polymer ?
#
loop_
_entity_poly.entity_id
_entity_poly.type
_entity_poly.pdbx_seq_one_letter_code
_entity_poly.pdbx_strand_id
1 'polypeptide(L)'
;MQDLVNEITDCIEREYRRAAEKHGERHSSPHEAYAVILEEFEEAMEDIVAVRSALDNMWNATKDNKKTLASVSTLETAATMAAAELVQVAAMAKKAGLGYGHTA
;
A
#
# COMPACT_ATOMS: atom_id res chain seq x y z
N MET A 1 -9.22 -2.55 15.92
CA MET A 1 -7.91 -2.00 15.51
C MET A 1 -6.78 -2.98 15.72
N GLN A 2 -6.58 -3.55 16.92
CA GLN A 2 -5.50 -4.51 17.15
C GLN A 2 -5.57 -5.72 16.21
N ASP A 3 -6.76 -6.32 16.03
CA ASP A 3 -6.93 -7.47 15.15
C ASP A 3 -6.56 -7.14 13.70
N LEU A 4 -7.03 -6.00 13.18
CA LEU A 4 -6.69 -5.52 11.85
C LEU A 4 -5.18 -5.28 11.69
N VAL A 5 -4.50 -4.72 12.70
CA VAL A 5 -3.04 -4.53 12.66
C VAL A 5 -2.32 -5.87 12.63
N ASN A 6 -2.81 -6.89 13.35
CA ASN A 6 -2.25 -8.23 13.30
C ASN A 6 -2.43 -8.85 11.91
N GLU A 7 -3.62 -8.75 11.31
CA GLU A 7 -3.89 -9.23 9.95
C GLU A 7 -3.00 -8.53 8.91
N ILE A 8 -2.82 -7.21 9.02
CA ILE A 8 -1.92 -6.44 8.18
C ILE A 8 -0.47 -6.90 8.36
N THR A 9 -0.04 -7.20 9.59
CA THR A 9 1.31 -7.73 9.87
C THR A 9 1.52 -9.07 9.15
N ASP A 10 0.52 -9.96 9.17
CA ASP A 10 0.57 -11.22 8.42
C ASP A 10 0.56 -11.01 6.89
N CYS A 11 -0.10 -9.96 6.39
CA CYS A 11 0.00 -9.55 5.00
C CYS A 11 1.40 -9.08 4.64
N ILE A 12 2.04 -8.26 5.48
CA ILE A 12 3.41 -7.77 5.29
C ILE A 12 4.41 -8.93 5.21
N GLU A 13 4.30 -9.93 6.10
CA GLU A 13 5.15 -11.12 6.05
C GLU A 13 4.98 -11.91 4.76
N ARG A 14 3.73 -12.08 4.30
CA ARG A 14 3.45 -12.77 3.04
C ARG A 14 3.98 -12.01 1.83
N GLU A 15 3.85 -10.69 1.85
CA GLU A 15 4.33 -9.85 0.75
C GLU A 15 5.85 -9.79 0.68
N TYR A 16 6.53 -9.70 1.84
CA TYR A 16 7.97 -9.86 1.90
C TYR A 16 8.43 -11.18 1.25
N ARG A 17 7.77 -12.30 1.55
CA ARG A 17 8.10 -13.60 0.95
C ARG A 17 7.89 -13.61 -0.56
N ARG A 18 6.79 -13.04 -1.07
CA ARG A 18 6.55 -12.91 -2.51
C ARG A 18 7.66 -12.12 -3.20
N ALA A 19 8.04 -10.98 -2.62
CA ALA A 19 9.14 -10.16 -3.15
C ALA A 19 10.50 -10.86 -3.03
N ALA A 20 10.73 -11.65 -1.98
CA ALA A 20 11.95 -12.42 -1.80
C ALA A 20 12.08 -13.55 -2.84
N GLU A 21 10.98 -14.25 -3.13
CA GLU A 21 10.94 -15.29 -4.16
C GLU A 21 11.19 -14.72 -5.57
N LYS A 22 10.63 -13.54 -5.86
CA LYS A 22 10.72 -12.92 -7.19
C LYS A 22 12.02 -12.13 -7.42
N HIS A 23 12.54 -11.47 -6.38
CA HIS A 23 13.62 -10.48 -6.48
C HIS A 23 14.79 -10.73 -5.51
N GLY A 24 14.86 -11.91 -4.89
CA GLY A 24 15.89 -12.26 -3.91
C GLY A 24 15.58 -11.76 -2.49
N GLU A 25 16.16 -12.41 -1.47
CA GLU A 25 15.84 -12.19 -0.05
C GLU A 25 16.20 -10.79 0.48
N ARG A 26 17.11 -10.08 -0.19
CA ARG A 26 17.66 -8.79 0.19
C ARG A 26 17.70 -7.85 -1.01
N HIS A 27 17.66 -6.56 -0.73
CA HIS A 27 18.04 -5.55 -1.72
C HIS A 27 19.55 -5.59 -1.94
N SER A 28 20.03 -5.28 -3.14
CA SER A 28 21.45 -5.34 -3.49
C SER A 28 22.22 -4.10 -3.05
N SER A 29 21.54 -2.95 -2.84
CA SER A 29 22.16 -1.70 -2.38
C SER A 29 21.18 -0.71 -1.73
N PRO A 30 21.64 0.23 -0.87
CA PRO A 30 20.73 1.17 -0.20
C PRO A 30 19.92 2.01 -1.19
N HIS A 31 20.50 2.31 -2.36
CA HIS A 31 19.82 3.02 -3.44
C HIS A 31 18.69 2.19 -4.04
N GLU A 32 18.89 0.89 -4.25
CA GLU A 32 17.83 -0.02 -4.70
C GLU A 32 16.71 -0.12 -3.66
N ALA A 33 17.07 -0.28 -2.38
CA ALA A 33 16.08 -0.33 -1.30
C ALA A 33 15.23 0.96 -1.26
N TYR A 34 15.87 2.13 -1.34
CA TYR A 34 15.15 3.40 -1.39
C TYR A 34 14.25 3.52 -2.62
N ALA A 35 14.78 3.18 -3.81
CA ALA A 35 14.03 3.31 -5.06
C ALA A 35 12.77 2.43 -5.05
N VAL A 36 12.90 1.17 -4.64
CA VAL A 36 11.75 0.24 -4.57
C VAL A 36 10.75 0.71 -3.50
N ILE A 37 11.19 1.13 -2.31
CA ILE A 37 10.26 1.65 -1.29
C ILE A 37 9.51 2.90 -1.77
N LEU A 38 10.21 3.78 -2.51
CA LEU A 38 9.61 4.99 -3.06
C LEU A 38 8.57 4.66 -4.14
N GLU A 39 8.86 3.71 -5.03
CA GLU A 39 7.94 3.25 -6.07
C GLU A 39 6.61 2.78 -5.48
N GLU A 40 6.63 1.85 -4.51
CA GLU A 40 5.42 1.36 -3.84
C GLU A 40 4.65 2.49 -3.12
N PHE A 41 5.38 3.49 -2.59
CA PHE A 41 4.74 4.66 -1.96
C PHE A 41 4.08 5.59 -2.97
N GLU A 42 4.72 5.81 -4.12
CA GLU A 42 4.16 6.61 -5.20
C GLU A 42 2.90 5.94 -5.77
N GLU A 43 2.90 4.62 -5.95
CA GLU A 43 1.71 3.84 -6.35
C GLU A 43 0.57 3.98 -5.32
N ALA A 44 0.87 3.85 -4.02
CA ALA A 44 -0.12 4.09 -2.97
C ALA A 44 -0.72 5.50 -3.02
N MET A 45 0.11 6.51 -3.35
CA MET A 45 -0.34 7.90 -3.47
C MET A 45 -1.24 8.11 -4.69
N GLU A 46 -0.99 7.44 -5.81
CA GLU A 46 -1.88 7.44 -6.97
C GLU A 46 -3.27 6.90 -6.63
N ASP A 47 -3.34 5.79 -5.89
CA ASP A 47 -4.62 5.25 -5.42
C ASP A 47 -5.32 6.15 -4.41
N ILE A 48 -4.57 6.84 -3.54
CA ILE A 48 -5.13 7.83 -2.60
C ILE A 48 -5.77 9.00 -3.36
N VAL A 49 -5.22 9.40 -4.51
CA VAL A 49 -5.86 10.41 -5.38
C VAL A 49 -7.21 9.88 -5.91
N ALA A 50 -7.30 8.60 -6.28
CA ALA A 50 -8.56 7.98 -6.69
C ALA A 50 -9.58 7.90 -5.54
N VAL A 51 -9.15 7.54 -4.32
CA VAL A 51 -9.95 7.59 -3.09
C VAL A 51 -10.53 9.00 -2.90
N ARG A 52 -9.69 10.03 -3.04
CA ARG A 52 -10.12 11.42 -2.86
C ARG A 52 -11.18 11.82 -3.89
N SER A 53 -10.95 11.49 -5.16
CA SER A 53 -11.91 11.75 -6.24
C SER A 53 -13.25 11.04 -6.01
N ALA A 54 -13.23 9.79 -5.55
CA ALA A 54 -14.45 9.05 -5.22
C ALA A 54 -15.24 9.70 -4.08
N LEU A 55 -14.56 10.17 -3.02
CA LEU A 55 -15.19 10.91 -1.91
C LEU A 55 -15.82 12.23 -2.37
N ASP A 56 -15.11 13.00 -3.20
CA ASP A 56 -15.65 14.27 -3.73
C ASP A 56 -16.90 14.04 -4.59
N ASN A 57 -16.93 12.95 -5.38
CA ASN A 57 -18.11 12.54 -6.14
C ASN A 57 -19.28 12.09 -5.25
N MET A 58 -19.00 11.31 -4.20
CA MET A 58 -20.00 10.93 -3.20
C MET A 58 -20.61 12.15 -2.52
N TRP A 59 -19.77 13.12 -2.15
CA TRP A 59 -20.22 14.36 -1.53
C TRP A 59 -21.12 15.17 -2.46
N ASN A 60 -20.73 15.33 -3.73
CA ASN A 60 -21.54 16.03 -4.72
C ASN A 60 -22.92 15.38 -4.92
N ALA A 61 -22.97 14.05 -5.01
CA ALA A 61 -24.23 13.34 -5.12
C ALA A 61 -25.09 13.45 -3.86
N THR A 62 -24.47 13.44 -2.68
CA THR A 62 -25.17 13.64 -1.40
C THR A 62 -25.84 15.01 -1.35
N LYS A 63 -25.13 16.07 -1.74
CA LYS A 63 -25.70 17.42 -1.85
C LYS A 63 -26.89 17.49 -2.82
N ASP A 64 -26.82 16.72 -3.91
CA ASP A 64 -27.85 16.64 -4.93
C ASP A 64 -29.01 15.68 -4.58
N ASN A 65 -29.00 15.02 -3.41
CA ASN A 65 -29.93 13.94 -3.04
C ASN A 65 -29.96 12.78 -4.06
N LYS A 66 -28.83 12.50 -4.72
CA LYS A 66 -28.65 11.40 -5.66
C LYS A 66 -27.94 10.22 -4.99
N LYS A 67 -28.25 9.00 -5.44
CA LYS A 67 -27.52 7.79 -5.04
C LYS A 67 -26.41 7.49 -6.04
N THR A 68 -25.23 7.11 -5.57
CA THR A 68 -24.08 6.81 -6.45
C THR A 68 -23.35 5.55 -6.02
N LEU A 69 -23.95 4.39 -6.33
CA LEU A 69 -23.33 3.08 -6.06
C LEU A 69 -21.97 2.93 -6.76
N ALA A 70 -21.81 3.54 -7.93
CA ALA A 70 -20.53 3.54 -8.65
C ALA A 70 -19.40 4.20 -7.84
N SER A 71 -19.64 5.38 -7.24
CA SER A 71 -18.62 6.07 -6.44
C SER A 71 -18.26 5.32 -5.17
N VAL A 72 -19.21 4.61 -4.55
CA VAL A 72 -18.95 3.75 -3.39
C VAL A 72 -18.07 2.56 -3.79
N SER A 73 -18.36 1.90 -4.90
CA SER A 73 -17.54 0.80 -5.42
C SER A 73 -16.14 1.27 -5.80
N THR A 74 -16.02 2.43 -6.48
CA THR A 74 -14.71 3.02 -6.80
C THR A 74 -13.92 3.35 -5.53
N LEU A 75 -14.59 3.88 -4.50
CA LEU A 75 -13.95 4.15 -3.21
C LEU A 75 -13.40 2.88 -2.56
N GLU A 76 -14.21 1.82 -2.51
CA GLU A 76 -13.79 0.52 -1.93
C GLU A 76 -12.59 -0.06 -2.67
N THR A 77 -12.64 -0.09 -4.01
CA THR A 77 -11.52 -0.60 -4.82
C THR A 77 -10.26 0.24 -4.62
N ALA A 78 -10.33 1.56 -4.76
CA ALA A 78 -9.16 2.43 -4.63
C ALA A 78 -8.56 2.39 -3.22
N ALA A 79 -9.40 2.35 -2.18
CA ALA A 79 -8.91 2.24 -0.81
C ALA A 79 -8.26 0.88 -0.54
N THR A 80 -8.77 -0.19 -1.15
CA THR A 80 -8.17 -1.52 -1.04
C THR A 80 -6.81 -1.58 -1.73
N MET A 81 -6.68 -0.99 -2.91
CA MET A 81 -5.40 -0.91 -3.64
C MET A 81 -4.39 -0.06 -2.86
N ALA A 82 -4.75 1.15 -2.43
CA ALA A 82 -3.87 1.98 -1.60
C ALA A 82 -3.39 1.26 -0.32
N ALA A 83 -4.26 0.47 0.32
CA ALA A 83 -3.88 -0.33 1.48
C ALA A 83 -2.92 -1.47 1.13
N ALA A 84 -3.10 -2.12 -0.03
CA ALA A 84 -2.18 -3.14 -0.52
C ALA A 84 -0.79 -2.54 -0.83
N GLU A 85 -0.73 -1.41 -1.51
CA GLU A 85 0.53 -0.73 -1.81
C GLU A 85 1.25 -0.28 -0.52
N LEU A 86 0.52 0.20 0.49
CA LEU A 86 1.11 0.48 1.80
C LEU A 86 1.63 -0.77 2.54
N VAL A 87 1.02 -1.95 2.31
CA VAL A 87 1.57 -3.23 2.77
C VAL A 87 2.86 -3.55 2.01
N GLN A 88 2.93 -3.30 0.71
CA GLN A 88 4.17 -3.46 -0.07
C GLN A 88 5.27 -2.52 0.42
N VAL A 89 4.98 -1.24 0.69
CA VAL A 89 5.91 -0.29 1.33
C VAL A 89 6.50 -0.88 2.61
N ALA A 90 5.63 -1.39 3.51
CA ALA A 90 6.08 -1.98 4.77
C ALA A 90 6.90 -3.26 4.57
N ALA A 91 6.53 -4.09 3.59
CA ALA A 91 7.27 -5.30 3.23
C ALA A 91 8.66 -4.97 2.64
N MET A 92 8.76 -3.94 1.82
CA MET A 92 10.03 -3.50 1.22
C MET A 92 10.94 -2.83 2.23
N ALA A 93 10.37 -2.09 3.18
CA ALA A 93 11.10 -1.59 4.36
C ALA A 93 11.61 -2.73 5.25
N LYS A 94 10.79 -3.77 5.48
CA LYS A 94 11.24 -4.98 6.19
C LYS A 94 12.38 -5.68 5.45
N LYS A 95 12.26 -5.87 4.13
CA LYS A 95 13.33 -6.44 3.27
C LYS A 95 14.62 -5.64 3.38
N ALA A 96 14.54 -4.31 3.41
CA ALA A 96 15.68 -3.42 3.62
C ALA A 96 16.31 -3.58 5.02
N GLY A 97 15.50 -3.69 6.07
CA GLY A 97 15.97 -3.96 7.43
C GLY A 97 16.75 -5.28 7.56
N LEU A 98 16.36 -6.30 6.79
CA LEU A 98 17.09 -7.57 6.68
C LEU A 98 18.36 -7.46 5.80
N GLY A 99 18.42 -6.44 4.93
CA GLY A 99 19.47 -6.20 3.92
C GLY A 99 20.65 -5.31 4.34
N TYR A 100 20.60 -4.61 5.47
CA TYR A 100 21.73 -3.81 6.00
C TYR A 100 22.11 -4.15 7.45
N GLY A 101 21.53 -5.22 8.01
CA GLY A 101 21.75 -5.60 9.40
C GLY A 101 23.03 -6.40 9.63
N HIS A 102 24.19 -5.74 9.72
CA HIS A 102 25.22 -6.04 10.73
C HIS A 102 25.85 -4.74 11.26
N THR A 103 25.63 -4.51 12.55
CA THR A 103 26.35 -3.67 13.53
C THR A 103 26.51 -2.17 13.25
N ALA A 104 25.77 -1.36 14.01
CA ALA A 104 26.37 -0.27 14.79
C ALA A 104 26.17 -0.59 16.28
#